data_AF-A0AAP3BJN0-F1
#
_entry.id   AF-A0AAP3BJN0-F1
#
_cell.length_a   1.000
_cell.length_b   1.000
_cell.length_c   1.000
_cell.angle_alpha   90.00
_cell.angle_beta   90.00
_cell.angle_gamma   90.00
#
_symmetry.space_group_name_H-M   'P 1'
#
loop_
_entity.id
_entity.type
_entity.pdbx_description
1 polymer ?
#
loop_
_entity_poly.entity_id
_entity_poly.type
_entity_poly.pdbx_seq_one_letter_code
_entity_poly.pdbx_strand_id
1 'polypeptide(L)' 'MNQVTGHTPKTIIDQYVILQLKMHLKRTTQSIKEMAWEFHFADVSFFCRYFKKHTGLTPQQIRA' A
#
# COMPACT_ATOMS: atom_id res chain seq x y z
N MET A 1 -12.97 -4.99 25.70
CA MET A 1 -13.33 -6.29 25.07
C MET A 1 -13.57 -5.97 23.59
N ASN A 2 -12.63 -6.14 22.66
CA ASN A 2 -12.20 -7.41 22.11
C ASN A 2 -10.75 -7.35 21.62
N GLN A 3 -9.89 -8.09 22.30
CA GLN A 3 -8.55 -8.48 21.85
C GLN A 3 -8.66 -9.88 21.24
N VAL A 4 -9.02 -9.96 19.96
CA VAL A 4 -8.91 -11.24 19.20
C VAL A 4 -7.88 -11.11 18.06
N THR A 5 -7.66 -9.89 17.58
CA THR A 5 -6.48 -9.44 16.85
C THR A 5 -6.35 -7.95 17.17
N GLY A 6 -5.16 -7.42 17.49
CA GLY A 6 -4.97 -6.00 17.83
C GLY A 6 -5.19 -5.02 16.65
N HIS A 7 -6.00 -5.42 15.66
CA HIS A 7 -6.14 -4.78 14.37
C HIS A 7 -7.59 -4.32 14.20
N THR A 8 -7.78 -3.01 14.11
CA THR A 8 -9.07 -2.40 13.77
C THR A 8 -9.50 -2.86 12.38
N PRO A 9 -10.80 -2.90 12.03
CA PRO A 9 -11.25 -3.21 10.66
C PRO A 9 -10.54 -2.40 9.57
N LYS A 10 -10.18 -1.14 9.88
CA LYS A 10 -9.30 -0.31 9.04
C LYS A 10 -7.98 -0.98 8.70
N THR A 11 -7.31 -1.59 9.68
CA THR A 11 -6.03 -2.27 9.48
C THR A 11 -6.13 -3.48 8.56
N ILE A 12 -7.26 -4.20 8.59
CA ILE A 12 -7.51 -5.31 7.66
C ILE A 12 -7.65 -4.77 6.23
N ILE A 13 -8.40 -3.69 6.06
CA ILE A 13 -8.53 -3.00 4.77
C ILE A 13 -7.15 -2.52 4.31
N ASP A 14 -6.38 -1.88 5.20
CA ASP A 14 -5.03 -1.40 4.89
C ASP A 14 -4.10 -2.54 4.44
N GLN A 15 -4.12 -3.67 5.15
CA GLN A 15 -3.33 -4.85 4.79
C GLN A 15 -3.73 -5.41 3.42
N TYR A 16 -5.03 -5.46 3.12
CA TYR A 16 -5.53 -5.92 1.83
C TYR A 16 -5.12 -4.98 0.69
N VAL A 17 -5.27 -3.66 0.89
CA VAL A 17 -4.83 -2.63 -0.06
C VAL A 17 -3.34 -2.75 -0.33
N ILE A 18 -2.53 -2.89 0.72
CA ILE A 18 -1.08 -3.07 0.60
C ILE A 18 -0.69 -4.36 -0.13
N LEU A 19 -1.43 -5.46 0.11
CA LEU A 19 -1.22 -6.71 -0.62
C LEU A 19 -1.52 -6.54 -2.12
N GLN A 20 -2.64 -5.90 -2.46
CA GLN A 20 -2.98 -5.59 -3.84
C GLN A 20 -1.89 -4.72 -4.49
N LEU A 21 -1.43 -3.67 -3.80
CA LEU A 21 -0.35 -2.81 -4.27
C LEU A 21 0.95 -3.57 -4.54
N LYS A 22 1.35 -4.49 -3.65
CA LYS A 22 2.53 -5.35 -3.87
C LYS A 22 2.37 -6.24 -5.10
N MET A 23 1.20 -6.85 -5.28
CA MET A 23 0.91 -7.68 -6.45
C MET A 23 0.91 -6.86 -7.73
N HIS A 24 0.34 -5.65 -7.67
CA HIS A 24 0.32 -4.72 -8.78
C HIS A 24 1.76 -4.33 -9.16
N LEU A 25 2.57 -3.85 -8.21
CA LEU A 25 3.98 -3.48 -8.40
C LEU A 25 4.83 -4.59 -9.06
N LYS A 26 4.51 -5.85 -8.80
CA LYS A 26 5.21 -7.00 -9.40
C LYS A 26 4.69 -7.39 -10.79
N ARG A 27 3.41 -7.17 -11.06
CA ARG A 27 2.77 -7.55 -12.33
C ARG A 27 2.81 -6.45 -13.37
N THR A 28 2.87 -5.19 -12.93
CA THR A 28 2.77 -4.02 -13.79
C THR A 28 4.08 -3.25 -13.84
N THR A 29 4.37 -2.66 -14.99
CA THR A 29 5.40 -1.63 -15.18
C THR A 29 4.85 -0.21 -15.01
N GLN A 30 3.57 -0.05 -14.64
CA GLN A 30 2.98 1.26 -14.31
C GLN A 30 3.82 2.03 -13.31
N SER A 31 3.80 3.35 -13.48
CA SER A 31 4.47 4.27 -12.59
C SER A 31 3.79 4.30 -11.22
N ILE A 32 4.57 4.61 -10.18
CA ILE A 32 4.03 4.83 -8.82
C ILE A 32 2.96 5.94 -8.83
N LYS A 33 3.05 6.90 -9.76
CA LYS A 33 2.07 7.97 -9.93
C LYS A 33 0.71 7.46 -10.42
N GLU A 34 0.70 6.58 -11.42
CA GLU A 34 -0.53 5.96 -11.92
C GLU A 34 -1.18 5.09 -10.85
N MET A 35 -0.37 4.33 -10.11
CA MET A 35 -0.87 3.51 -9.00
C MET A 35 -1.46 4.37 -7.86
N ALA A 36 -0.83 5.49 -7.52
CA ALA A 36 -1.39 6.42 -6.54
C ALA A 36 -2.74 6.97 -7.00
N TRP A 37 -2.87 7.30 -8.29
CA TRP A 37 -4.13 7.73 -8.90
C TRP A 37 -5.21 6.65 -8.89
N GLU A 38 -4.87 5.42 -9.28
CA GLU A 38 -5.77 4.27 -9.34
C GLU A 38 -6.33 3.88 -7.96
N PHE A 39 -5.50 4.00 -6.92
CA PHE A 39 -5.92 3.76 -5.54
C PHE A 39 -6.48 5.02 -4.85
N HIS A 40 -6.81 6.07 -5.61
CA HIS A 40 -7.40 7.31 -5.12
C HIS A 40 -6.60 8.02 -4.01
N PHE A 41 -5.27 7.90 -4.04
CA PHE A 41 -4.40 8.68 -3.18
C PHE A 41 -4.28 10.12 -3.70
N ALA A 42 -4.34 11.09 -2.78
CA ALA A 42 -4.22 12.50 -3.11
C ALA A 42 -2.87 12.83 -3.80
N ASP A 43 -1.79 12.21 -3.33
CA ASP A 43 -0.44 12.43 -3.85
C ASP A 43 0.43 11.17 -3.76
N VAL A 44 1.40 11.10 -4.67
CA VAL A 44 2.44 10.04 -4.69
C VAL A 44 3.24 10.02 -3.39
N SER A 45 3.51 11.19 -2.80
CA SER A 45 4.21 11.29 -1.52
C SER A 45 3.42 10.63 -0.39
N PHE A 46 2.09 10.83 -0.37
CA PHE A 46 1.22 10.20 0.63
C PHE A 46 1.15 8.69 0.42
N PHE A 47 1.02 8.26 -0.84
CA PHE A 47 1.11 6.86 -1.24
C PHE A 47 2.41 6.20 -0.76
N CYS A 48 3.57 6.79 -1.06
CA CYS A 48 4.86 6.27 -0.66
C CYS A 48 5.01 6.20 0.87
N ARG A 49 4.53 7.21 1.59
CA ARG A 49 4.56 7.21 3.06
C ARG A 49 3.67 6.13 3.65
N TYR A 50 2.46 5.97 3.11
CA TYR A 50 1.52 4.92 3.50
C TYR A 50 2.10 3.54 3.21
N PHE A 51 2.56 3.30 1.98
CA PHE A 51 3.17 2.04 1.57
C PHE A 51 4.38 1.68 2.44
N LYS A 52 5.28 2.65 2.69
CA LYS A 52 6.45 2.45 3.56
C LYS A 52 6.06 2.17 5.01
N LYS A 53 5.02 2.84 5.53
CA LYS A 53 4.52 2.60 6.90
C LYS A 53 4.01 1.16 7.08
N HIS A 54 3.38 0.59 6.06
CA HIS A 54 2.80 -0.75 6.13
C HIS A 54 3.76 -1.87 5.69
N THR A 55 4.67 -1.60 4.76
CA THR A 55 5.59 -2.62 4.20
C THR A 55 7.02 -2.50 4.69
N GLY A 56 7.39 -1.37 5.29
CA GLY A 56 8.78 -1.03 5.64
C GLY A 56 9.64 -0.59 4.45
N LEU A 57 9.19 -0.81 3.22
CA LEU A 57 9.94 -0.57 1.98
C LEU A 57 9.23 0.48 1.12
N THR A 58 9.97 1.15 0.24
CA THR A 58 9.34 2.03 -0.75
C THR A 58 8.79 1.20 -1.92
N PRO A 59 7.74 1.68 -2.61
CA PRO A 59 7.21 0.99 -3.79
C PRO A 59 8.30 0.82 -4.87
N GLN A 60 9.20 1.80 -4.98
CA GLN A 60 10.36 1.75 -5.86
C GLN A 60 11.34 0.62 -5.50
N GLN A 61 11.58 0.38 -4.21
CA GLN A 61 12.43 -0.72 -3.74
C GLN A 61 11.82 -2.11 -3.98
N ILE A 62 10.50 -2.23 -3.98
CA ILE A 62 9.82 -3.50 -4.30
C ILE A 62 9.84 -3.81 -5.80
N ARG A 63 9.98 -2.77 -6.62
CA ARG A 63 10.05 -2.88 -8.09
C ARG A 63 11.47 -3.12 -8.61
N ALA A 64 12.49 -2.70 -7.85
CA ALA A 64 13.90 -2.94 -8.16
C ALA A 64 14.26 -4.42 -7.98
#